data_AF-A0A2D8QBC0-F1
#
_entry.id   AF-A0A2D8QBC0-F1
#
_cell.length_a   1.000
_cell.length_b   1.000
_cell.length_c   1.000
_cell.angle_alpha   90.00
_cell.angle_beta   90.00
_cell.angle_gamma   90.00
#
_symmetry.space_group_name_H-M   'P 1'
#
loop_
_entity.id
_entity.type
_entity.pdbx_description
1 polymer ?
#
loop_
_entity_poly.entity_id
_entity_poly.type
_entity_poly.pdbx_seq_one_letter_code
_entity_poly.pdbx_strand_id
1 'polypeptide(L)' 'MPKITVREALRDAMAEEMRRDGDVFVMGEEVAEYQGAYKVTQGLLDEFGAK' A
#
# COMPACT_ATOMS: atom_id res chain seq x y z
N MET A 1 2.37 -16.22 13.75
CA MET A 1 2.22 -14.92 13.05
C MET A 1 3.24 -13.95 13.63
N PRO A 2 4.03 -13.26 12.79
CA PRO A 2 4.92 -12.22 13.29
C PRO A 2 4.12 -11.11 13.96
N LYS A 3 4.68 -10.47 14.99
CA LYS A 3 4.06 -9.30 15.61
C LYS A 3 4.31 -8.11 14.70
N ILE A 4 3.26 -7.57 14.12
CA ILE A 4 3.29 -6.42 13.20
C ILE A 4 2.45 -5.28 13.76
N THR A 5 2.76 -4.06 13.34
CA THR A 5 1.97 -2.87 13.60
C THR A 5 0.71 -2.85 12.73
N VAL A 6 -0.33 -2.10 13.15
CA VAL A 6 -1.57 -1.97 12.37
C VAL A 6 -1.29 -1.42 10.97
N ARG A 7 -0.37 -0.46 10.83
CA ARG A 7 0.00 0.10 9.53
C ARG A 7 0.64 -0.95 8.60
N GLU A 8 1.45 -1.85 9.14
CA GLU A 8 2.06 -2.94 8.36
C GLU A 8 1.00 -3.94 7.93
N ALA A 9 0.07 -4.30 8.82
CA ALA A 9 -1.05 -5.18 8.48
C ALA A 9 -1.91 -4.60 7.33
N LEU A 10 -2.23 -3.31 7.39
CA LEU A 10 -3.00 -2.63 6.33
C LEU A 10 -2.22 -2.56 5.01
N ARG A 11 -0.93 -2.19 5.06
CA ARG A 11 -0.06 -2.17 3.89
C ARG A 11 0.02 -3.54 3.24
N ASP A 12 0.28 -4.58 4.02
CA ASP A 12 0.48 -5.94 3.54
C ASP A 12 -0.81 -6.47 2.89
N ALA A 13 -1.97 -6.19 3.49
CA ALA A 13 -3.27 -6.54 2.91
C ALA A 13 -3.52 -5.83 1.57
N MET A 14 -3.24 -4.53 1.45
CA MET A 14 -3.38 -3.82 0.18
C MET A 14 -2.42 -4.36 -0.89
N ALA A 15 -1.16 -4.61 -0.52
CA ALA A 15 -0.17 -5.17 -1.44
C ALA A 15 -0.55 -6.58 -1.92
N GLU A 16 -1.14 -7.40 -1.04
CA GLU A 16 -1.65 -8.73 -1.39
C GLU A 16 -2.76 -8.65 -2.45
N GLU A 17 -3.76 -7.80 -2.24
CA GLU A 17 -4.85 -7.65 -3.21
C GLU A 17 -4.39 -7.00 -4.52
N MET A 18 -3.49 -6.01 -4.47
CA MET A 18 -2.91 -5.41 -5.68
C MET A 18 -2.06 -6.38 -6.51
N ARG A 19 -1.44 -7.39 -5.88
CA ARG A 19 -0.75 -8.48 -6.59
C ARG A 19 -1.74 -9.49 -7.18
N ARG A 20 -2.85 -9.73 -6.49
CA ARG A 20 -3.87 -10.72 -6.87
C ARG A 20 -4.75 -10.23 -8.02
N ASP A 21 -5.08 -8.95 -8.04
CA ASP A 21 -6.03 -8.36 -8.98
C ASP A 21 -5.49 -7.05 -9.58
N GLY A 22 -5.33 -7.04 -10.90
CA GLY A 22 -4.81 -5.89 -11.66
C GLY A 22 -5.77 -4.71 -11.72
N ASP A 23 -7.04 -4.88 -11.35
CA ASP A 23 -8.01 -3.79 -11.30
C ASP A 23 -8.00 -3.06 -9.94
N VAL A 24 -7.26 -3.58 -8.95
CA VAL A 24 -7.08 -2.92 -7.66
C VAL A 24 -5.99 -1.85 -7.76
N PHE A 25 -6.33 -0.64 -7.32
CA PHE A 25 -5.41 0.48 -7.20
C PHE A 25 -5.74 1.31 -5.95
N VAL A 26 -4.77 2.07 -5.48
CA VAL A 26 -4.91 2.98 -4.33
C VAL A 26 -4.98 4.41 -4.85
N MET A 27 -5.95 5.18 -4.35
CA MET A 27 -6.11 6.59 -4.67
C MET A 27 -6.40 7.40 -3.39
N GLY A 28 -6.00 8.66 -3.38
CA GLY A 28 -6.19 9.57 -2.26
C GLY A 28 -5.15 10.68 -2.24
N GLU A 29 -5.31 11.61 -1.31
CA GLU A 29 -4.34 12.67 -1.10
C GLU A 29 -3.05 12.09 -0.51
N GLU A 30 -1.90 12.46 -1.09
CA GLU A 30 -0.56 12.14 -0.57
C GLU A 30 -0.23 10.64 -0.43
N VAL A 31 -1.04 9.74 -1.01
CA VAL A 31 -0.85 8.28 -0.86
C VAL A 31 0.30 7.72 -1.69
N ALA A 32 0.75 8.43 -2.74
CA ALA A 32 1.76 8.00 -3.68
C ALA A 32 3.19 8.39 -3.21
N GLU A 33 3.76 9.47 -3.75
CA GLU A 33 5.14 9.90 -3.44
C GLU A 33 5.38 10.17 -1.95
N TYR A 34 4.37 10.66 -1.24
CA TYR A 34 4.46 10.94 0.18
C TYR A 34 4.19 9.71 1.07
N GLN A 35 3.79 8.59 0.47
CA GLN A 35 3.54 7.30 1.13
C GLN A 35 2.44 7.36 2.21
N GLY A 36 1.54 8.34 2.11
CA GLY A 36 0.49 8.62 3.06
C GLY A 36 0.99 9.23 4.38
N ALA A 37 0.14 10.02 5.03
CA ALA A 37 0.45 10.69 6.30
C ALA A 37 0.90 9.72 7.42
N TYR A 38 0.38 8.50 7.42
CA TYR A 38 0.70 7.46 8.41
C TYR A 38 1.63 6.35 7.89
N LYS A 39 2.20 6.50 6.69
CA LYS A 39 3.09 5.50 6.06
C LYS A 39 2.43 4.13 5.82
N VAL A 40 1.12 4.13 5.57
CA VAL A 40 0.33 2.92 5.29
C VAL A 40 0.51 2.46 3.84
N THR A 41 0.81 3.37 2.91
CA THR A 41 1.05 3.05 1.49
C THR A 41 2.55 3.05 1.13
N GLN A 42 3.42 3.00 2.14
CA GLN A 42 4.87 2.95 1.96
C GLN A 42 5.29 1.78 1.07
N GLY A 43 6.03 2.11 0.00
CA GLY A 43 6.57 1.14 -0.96
C GLY A 43 5.59 0.68 -2.05
N LEU A 44 4.29 1.00 -1.94
CA LEU A 44 3.30 0.57 -2.94
C LEU A 44 3.52 1.24 -4.30
N LEU A 45 3.86 2.52 -4.33
CA LEU A 45 4.15 3.20 -5.59
C LEU A 45 5.40 2.61 -6.28
N ASP A 46 6.43 2.29 -5.51
CA ASP A 46 7.66 1.69 -6.05
C ASP A 46 7.42 0.28 -6.58
N GLU A 47 6.56 -0.50 -5.91
CA GLU A 47 6.23 -1.87 -6.31
C GLU A 47 5.30 -1.94 -7.53
N PHE A 48 4.25 -1.12 -7.57
CA PHE A 48 3.18 -1.22 -8.55
C PHE A 48 3.21 -0.14 -9.64
N GLY A 49 4.04 0.90 -9.47
CA GLY A 49 4.13 2.03 -10.38
C GLY A 49 2.92 2.97 -10.33
N ALA A 50 3.03 4.09 -11.06
CA ALA A 50 1.89 4.93 -11.36
C ALA A 50 1.07 4.26 -12.49
N LYS A 51 -0.16 3.87 -12.19
CA LYS A 51 -1.16 3.44 -13.18
C LYS A 51 -1.93 4.63 -13.73
#